data_AF-A0A1H3YGS0-F1
#
_entry.id   AF-A0A1H3YGS0-F1
#
_cell.length_a   1.000
_cell.length_b   1.000
_cell.length_c   1.000
_cell.angle_alpha   90.00
_cell.angle_beta   90.00
_cell.angle_gamma   90.00
#
_symmetry.space_group_name_H-M   'P 1'
#
loop_
_entity.id
_entity.type
_entity.pdbx_description
1 polymer ?
#
loop_
_entity_poly.entity_id
_entity_poly.type
_entity_poly.pdbx_seq_one_letter_code
_entity_poly.pdbx_strand_id
1 'polypeptide(L)'
;MNPPESDRLHRGMTDDEIDLVALVWILMRHKTLILIVFVLFIIAGAAYAFSRQSIYDYITTIEIGSTIKNLETGDVEPIESTEEVLQKVKAAYIPLNSQHQGEKRIRVTATSPKGSRLIILKSSGSELSKDHQVTLHDAITSAVVADHLRMVQPTSQQLESRIARIKTDLDKMMSEDLIQIEQKSLQGKVQQKKINLSSLQDSEQAYEISSANALQKLESQLKDILDSQKFEIIDLQNKIAKENSDLAAIVDQHNTLQKNKEILIQENALLSRQIEKLDKTLTDINQKRLQAPAEVDTPASALTLMMIENQLEQYRTRRENLELRIGVELQQKSTDLDMQLASNERQKIIQEKLLSDLDVQLSFKKQSHAREIEQKKKEIQNLQAEQSKIMGDYKRQRDEINRTITETENDLREYEINRGFKIAQQEKVIAELEGKLKNLQPTRSLGVAIPSVDPIGPRKMLILALSSVLGLMGGILLVFVVEFMSKVRQQQFVEEQ
;
A
#
# COMPACT_ATOMS: atom_id res chain seq x y z
N MET A 1 76.73 3.66 154.14
CA MET A 1 76.11 4.85 154.76
C MET A 1 74.74 5.03 154.13
N ASN A 2 73.74 5.36 154.94
CA ASN A 2 72.32 5.59 154.56
C ASN A 2 72.11 7.05 154.06
N PRO A 3 70.90 7.49 153.63
CA PRO A 3 69.98 6.99 152.58
C PRO A 3 69.37 8.21 151.77
N PRO A 4 68.05 8.43 151.47
CA PRO A 4 66.96 7.66 150.80
C PRO A 4 66.19 8.46 149.66
N GLU A 5 65.00 7.96 149.23
CA GLU A 5 63.77 8.67 148.72
C GLU A 5 63.73 9.34 147.30
N SER A 6 62.61 9.45 146.54
CA SER A 6 61.24 8.87 146.60
C SER A 6 60.38 9.13 145.32
N ASP A 7 59.54 8.16 144.88
CA ASP A 7 58.07 8.25 144.57
C ASP A 7 57.53 9.46 143.70
N ARG A 8 56.84 9.36 142.52
CA ARG A 8 55.38 9.01 142.31
C ARG A 8 54.84 9.16 140.85
N LEU A 9 53.96 8.23 140.43
CA LEU A 9 52.56 8.31 139.86
C LEU A 9 52.11 9.09 138.57
N HIS A 10 50.97 8.63 137.99
CA HIS A 10 50.34 9.00 136.69
C HIS A 10 49.16 10.04 136.69
N ARG A 11 49.08 10.87 135.62
CA ARG A 11 47.90 11.35 134.84
C ARG A 11 48.36 12.09 133.54
N GLY A 12 47.56 12.58 132.57
CA GLY A 12 46.09 12.70 132.37
C GLY A 12 45.69 12.70 130.86
N MET A 13 44.68 13.48 130.42
CA MET A 13 44.06 13.40 129.06
C MET A 13 43.38 14.72 128.58
N THR A 14 43.39 15.04 127.27
CA THR A 14 42.41 15.90 126.52
C THR A 14 42.50 15.72 125.00
N ASP A 15 41.36 15.76 124.30
CA ASP A 15 41.19 15.82 122.82
C ASP A 15 40.88 17.25 122.34
N ASP A 16 41.13 17.56 121.06
CA ASP A 16 40.74 18.81 120.37
C ASP A 16 39.76 18.53 119.21
N GLU A 17 38.53 19.05 119.29
CA GLU A 17 37.54 18.99 118.19
C GLU A 17 37.59 20.25 117.31
N ILE A 18 37.52 20.09 115.98
CA ILE A 18 37.57 21.20 115.02
C ILE A 18 36.18 21.86 114.90
N ASP A 19 36.01 23.05 115.47
CA ASP A 19 34.75 23.80 115.43
C ASP A 19 34.40 24.31 114.00
N LEU A 20 33.37 23.71 113.41
CA LEU A 20 32.82 24.06 112.10
C LEU A 20 32.17 25.45 112.06
N VAL A 21 31.70 25.98 113.18
CA VAL A 21 31.04 27.30 113.24
C VAL A 21 32.08 28.41 113.09
N ALA A 22 33.24 28.25 113.72
CA ALA A 22 34.39 29.15 113.55
C ALA A 22 34.84 29.24 112.07
N LEU A 23 34.80 28.12 111.35
CA LEU A 23 35.11 28.04 109.92
C LEU A 23 34.19 28.95 109.07
N VAL A 24 32.88 28.90 109.32
CA VAL A 24 31.88 29.72 108.62
C VAL A 24 32.06 31.21 108.94
N TRP A 25 32.38 31.55 110.19
CA TRP A 25 32.61 32.94 110.59
C TRP A 25 33.84 33.55 109.91
N ILE A 26 34.92 32.77 109.74
CA ILE A 26 36.12 33.18 108.97
C ILE A 26 35.76 33.50 107.51
N LEU A 27 34.93 32.67 106.86
CA LEU A 27 34.43 32.94 105.50
C LEU A 27 33.59 34.23 105.44
N MET A 28 32.71 34.45 106.41
CA MET A 28 31.87 35.66 106.44
C MET A 28 32.69 36.94 106.70
N ARG A 29 33.74 36.87 107.51
CA ARG A 29 34.66 37.99 107.77
C ARG A 29 35.39 38.45 106.50
N HIS A 30 35.80 37.50 105.65
CA HIS A 30 36.55 37.77 104.41
C HIS A 30 35.70 37.64 103.13
N LYS A 31 34.38 37.76 103.22
CA LYS A 31 33.44 37.62 102.07
C LYS A 31 33.76 38.50 100.86
N THR A 32 34.37 39.67 101.08
CA THR A 32 34.83 40.58 100.02
C THR A 32 36.00 40.00 99.22
N LEU A 33 36.91 39.28 99.87
CA LEU A 33 38.03 38.62 99.22
C LEU A 33 37.55 37.45 98.35
N ILE A 34 36.59 36.65 98.85
CA ILE A 34 35.95 35.58 98.06
C ILE A 34 35.29 36.17 96.81
N LEU A 35 34.54 37.28 96.97
CA LEU A 35 33.86 37.96 95.87
C LEU A 35 34.86 38.49 94.82
N ILE A 36 35.97 39.10 95.23
CA ILE A 36 36.99 39.62 94.31
C ILE A 36 37.63 38.49 93.50
N VAL A 37 38.01 37.37 94.15
CA VAL A 37 38.58 36.21 93.46
C VAL A 37 37.56 35.58 92.50
N PHE A 38 36.31 35.43 92.92
CA PHE A 38 35.22 34.92 92.09
C PHE A 38 35.00 35.78 90.83
N VAL A 39 34.90 37.11 90.98
CA VAL A 39 34.73 38.04 89.86
C VAL A 39 35.94 38.02 88.93
N LEU A 40 37.17 37.95 89.46
CA LEU A 40 38.40 37.85 88.66
C LEU A 40 38.40 36.58 87.80
N PHE A 41 38.04 35.43 88.37
CA PHE A 41 37.93 34.16 87.64
C PHE A 41 36.81 34.18 86.58
N ILE A 42 35.67 34.83 86.85
CA ILE A 42 34.61 35.02 85.85
C ILE A 42 35.09 35.91 84.70
N ILE A 43 35.78 37.02 84.97
CA ILE A 43 36.31 37.91 83.93
C ILE A 43 37.36 37.18 83.09
N ALA A 44 38.27 36.44 83.73
CA ALA A 44 39.25 35.61 83.02
C ALA A 44 38.59 34.51 82.18
N GLY A 45 37.56 33.84 82.71
CA GLY A 45 36.76 32.85 82.02
C GLY A 45 35.99 33.40 80.82
N ALA A 46 35.40 34.58 80.96
CA ALA A 46 34.72 35.30 79.89
C ALA A 46 35.71 35.72 78.80
N ALA A 47 36.83 36.35 79.17
CA ALA A 47 37.89 36.71 78.24
C ALA A 47 38.40 35.49 77.45
N TYR A 48 38.61 34.36 78.12
CA TYR A 48 38.97 33.09 77.48
C TYR A 48 37.87 32.57 76.54
N ALA A 49 36.60 32.58 76.97
CA ALA A 49 35.47 32.07 76.19
C ALA A 49 35.17 32.90 74.93
N PHE A 50 35.42 34.22 74.97
CA PHE A 50 35.24 35.11 73.82
C PHE A 50 36.50 35.23 72.93
N SER A 51 37.70 35.01 73.47
CA SER A 51 38.96 34.98 72.70
C SER A 51 39.07 33.76 71.77
N ARG A 52 38.39 32.65 72.10
CA ARG A 52 38.41 31.42 71.29
C ARG A 52 37.43 31.49 70.11
N GLN A 53 37.93 31.14 68.92
CA GLN A 53 37.17 31.13 67.67
C GLN A 53 36.07 30.05 67.66
N SER A 54 34.95 30.38 67.00
CA SER A 54 33.88 29.42 66.71
C SER A 54 34.40 28.28 65.81
N ILE A 55 34.02 27.06 66.15
CA ILE A 55 34.29 25.82 65.41
C ILE A 55 32.98 25.38 64.76
N TYR A 56 33.02 25.11 63.47
CA TYR A 56 31.91 24.60 62.67
C TYR A 56 32.23 23.17 62.19
N ASP A 57 31.17 22.42 61.87
CA ASP A 57 31.30 21.17 61.14
C ASP A 57 31.18 21.45 59.63
N TYR A 58 32.14 21.00 58.84
CA TYR A 58 32.12 21.11 57.39
C TYR A 58 31.66 19.76 56.82
N ILE A 59 30.57 19.79 56.04
CA ILE A 59 29.88 18.59 55.55
C ILE A 59 29.94 18.54 54.01
N THR A 60 30.36 17.40 53.47
CA THR A 60 30.20 17.09 52.03
C THR A 60 29.31 15.87 51.87
N THR A 61 28.37 15.94 50.94
CA THR A 61 27.50 14.81 50.59
C THR A 61 27.79 14.36 49.17
N ILE A 62 28.26 13.12 49.02
CA ILE A 62 28.51 12.47 47.73
C ILE A 62 27.35 11.52 47.46
N GLU A 63 26.64 11.72 46.34
CA GLU A 63 25.65 10.78 45.84
C GLU A 63 26.34 9.76 44.93
N ILE A 64 26.33 8.48 45.34
CA ILE A 64 26.86 7.37 44.55
C ILE A 64 25.95 7.17 43.34
N GLY A 65 26.55 7.27 42.16
CA GLY A 65 25.88 7.08 40.89
C GLY A 65 25.32 5.67 40.73
N SER A 66 24.43 5.50 39.77
CA SER A 66 23.59 4.30 39.69
C SER A 66 23.15 4.01 38.27
N THR A 67 22.72 2.77 38.05
CA THR A 67 22.03 2.30 36.85
C THR A 67 20.64 1.77 37.22
N ILE A 68 19.68 1.85 36.30
CA ILE A 68 18.36 1.24 36.48
C ILE A 68 18.41 -0.18 35.91
N LYS A 69 18.31 -1.18 36.79
CA LYS A 69 18.45 -2.60 36.43
C LYS A 69 17.19 -3.14 35.74
N ASN A 70 16.02 -2.66 36.18
CA ASN A 70 14.72 -2.99 35.60
C ASN A 70 13.87 -1.72 35.43
N LEU A 71 13.46 -1.44 34.18
CA LEU A 71 12.67 -0.25 33.85
C LEU A 71 11.20 -0.37 34.30
N GLU A 72 10.69 -1.58 34.59
CA GLU A 72 9.30 -1.80 34.99
C GLU A 72 9.08 -1.57 36.50
N THR A 73 10.04 -1.98 37.33
CA THR A 73 10.00 -1.77 38.80
C THR A 73 10.68 -0.48 39.24
N GLY A 74 11.55 0.09 38.40
CA GLY A 74 12.35 1.27 38.74
C GLY A 74 13.53 0.96 39.68
N ASP A 75 13.94 -0.31 39.79
CA ASP A 75 15.01 -0.72 40.70
C ASP A 75 16.36 -0.08 40.32
N VAL A 76 16.87 0.76 41.22
CA VAL A 76 18.12 1.51 41.09
C VAL A 76 19.25 0.76 41.78
N GLU A 77 20.21 0.27 40.99
CA GLU A 77 21.42 -0.40 41.47
C GLU A 77 22.60 0.59 41.44
N PRO A 78 23.32 0.81 42.55
CA PRO A 78 24.47 1.72 42.56
C PRO A 78 25.64 1.12 41.74
N ILE A 79 26.48 1.97 41.15
CA ILE A 79 27.65 1.54 40.33
C ILE A 79 28.63 0.69 41.15
N GLU A 80 28.75 0.99 42.44
CA GLU A 80 29.50 0.25 43.45
C GLU A 80 28.68 0.28 44.75
N SER A 81 28.75 -0.75 45.60
CA SER A 81 27.95 -0.75 46.84
C SER A 81 28.39 0.40 47.76
N THR A 82 27.43 1.02 48.46
CA THR A 82 27.74 2.21 49.27
C THR A 82 28.66 1.85 50.47
N GLU A 83 28.59 0.60 50.92
CA GLU A 83 29.48 -0.01 51.91
C GLU A 83 30.93 -0.14 51.41
N GLU A 84 31.17 -0.60 50.18
CA GLU A 84 32.50 -0.70 49.58
C GLU A 84 33.11 0.69 49.35
N VAL A 85 32.33 1.63 48.80
CA VAL A 85 32.77 3.02 48.63
C VAL A 85 33.12 3.65 49.98
N LEU A 86 32.32 3.43 51.03
CA LEU A 86 32.63 3.89 52.38
C LEU A 86 33.94 3.32 52.93
N GLN A 87 34.26 2.06 52.60
CA GLN A 87 35.53 1.43 52.96
C GLN A 87 36.70 2.04 52.17
N LYS A 88 36.59 2.17 50.84
CA LYS A 88 37.59 2.85 50.00
C LYS A 88 37.86 4.28 50.47
N VAL A 89 36.82 5.05 50.81
CA VAL A 89 36.94 6.41 51.34
C VAL A 89 37.73 6.44 52.65
N LYS A 90 37.45 5.54 53.59
CA LYS A 90 38.17 5.47 54.88
C LYS A 90 39.61 4.98 54.76
N ALA A 91 39.83 3.95 53.93
CA ALA A 91 41.11 3.26 53.85
C ALA A 91 42.11 3.90 52.87
N ALA A 92 41.63 4.49 51.77
CA ALA A 92 42.47 5.06 50.72
C ALA A 92 42.25 6.58 50.54
N TYR A 93 41.03 7.03 50.22
CA TYR A 93 40.85 8.42 49.78
C TYR A 93 41.08 9.47 50.88
N ILE A 94 40.64 9.22 52.12
CA ILE A 94 40.95 10.13 53.24
C ILE A 94 42.48 10.15 53.51
N PRO A 95 43.17 9.03 53.76
CA PRO A 95 44.62 9.05 54.04
C PRO A 95 45.46 9.70 52.94
N LEU A 96 45.23 9.36 51.66
CA LEU A 96 46.02 9.88 50.53
C LEU A 96 45.91 11.41 50.40
N ASN A 97 44.71 11.96 50.56
CA ASN A 97 44.49 13.40 50.44
C ASN A 97 44.85 14.16 51.73
N SER A 98 44.83 13.52 52.90
CA SER A 98 45.25 14.12 54.17
C SER A 98 46.78 14.16 54.37
N GLN A 99 47.57 13.38 53.63
CA GLN A 99 49.04 13.34 53.77
C GLN A 99 49.75 14.64 53.39
N HIS A 100 49.15 15.46 52.51
CA HIS A 100 49.75 16.71 52.02
C HIS A 100 49.40 17.93 52.88
N GLN A 101 48.71 17.74 54.00
CA GLN A 101 48.47 18.81 54.97
C GLN A 101 49.67 18.95 55.90
N GLY A 102 50.14 20.19 56.11
CA GLY A 102 51.24 20.51 57.00
C GLY A 102 50.94 20.28 58.49
N GLU A 103 51.52 21.09 59.36
CA GLU A 103 51.53 20.85 60.83
C GLU A 103 50.16 20.72 61.53
N LYS A 104 49.04 21.01 60.84
CA LYS A 104 47.67 20.76 61.32
C LYS A 104 46.95 19.75 60.42
N ARG A 105 46.89 18.50 60.88
CA ARG A 105 46.11 17.42 60.25
C ARG A 105 44.60 17.65 60.49
N ILE A 106 43.82 17.93 59.44
CA ILE A 106 42.35 17.95 59.53
C ILE A 106 41.84 16.51 59.64
N ARG A 107 41.05 16.22 60.67
CA ARG A 107 40.43 14.90 60.85
C ARG A 107 39.10 14.84 60.10
N VAL A 108 39.12 14.26 58.90
CA VAL A 108 37.91 13.90 58.16
C VAL A 108 37.41 12.54 58.64
N THR A 109 36.08 12.42 58.74
CA THR A 109 35.37 11.16 58.99
C THR A 109 34.35 10.93 57.89
N ALA A 110 34.12 9.68 57.51
CA ALA A 110 33.11 9.31 56.52
C ALA A 110 32.05 8.39 57.13
N THR A 111 30.79 8.64 56.81
CA THR A 111 29.63 7.82 57.19
C THR A 111 28.70 7.63 56.00
N SER A 112 27.84 6.60 56.07
CA SER A 112 26.72 6.41 55.16
C SER A 112 25.44 6.13 55.96
N PRO A 113 24.34 6.85 55.73
CA PRO A 113 23.03 6.48 56.25
C PRO A 113 22.55 5.15 55.64
N LYS A 114 22.04 4.24 56.49
CA LYS A 114 21.52 2.93 56.04
C LYS A 114 20.44 3.09 54.98
N GLY A 115 20.54 2.33 53.89
CA GLY A 115 19.58 2.36 52.79
C GLY A 115 19.65 3.61 51.91
N SER A 116 20.69 4.43 52.05
CA SER A 116 20.94 5.59 51.18
C SER A 116 22.16 5.37 50.28
N ARG A 117 22.16 5.98 49.10
CA ARG A 117 23.32 6.05 48.20
C ARG A 117 24.24 7.23 48.55
N LEU A 118 24.32 7.64 49.82
CA LEU A 118 25.00 8.87 50.24
C LEU A 118 26.24 8.56 51.09
N ILE A 119 27.39 9.11 50.70
CA ILE A 119 28.57 9.20 51.57
C ILE A 119 28.65 10.62 52.12
N ILE A 120 28.67 10.73 53.45
CA ILE A 120 28.78 12.00 54.17
C ILE A 120 30.20 12.11 54.71
N LEU A 121 30.98 13.06 54.19
CA LEU A 121 32.26 13.46 54.79
C LEU A 121 32.00 14.56 55.81
N LYS A 122 32.62 14.43 56.99
CA LYS A 122 32.52 15.39 58.08
C LYS A 122 33.90 15.69 58.67
N SER A 123 34.23 16.96 58.75
CA SER A 123 35.40 17.52 59.44
C SER A 123 34.97 18.71 60.29
N SER A 124 35.83 19.16 61.22
CA SER A 124 35.50 20.26 62.14
C SER A 124 36.66 21.25 62.23
N GLY A 125 36.38 22.55 62.30
CA GLY A 125 37.40 23.59 62.53
C GLY A 125 36.84 25.00 62.49
N SER A 126 37.70 26.02 62.60
CA SER A 126 37.26 27.42 62.59
C SER A 126 37.10 27.98 61.17
N GLU A 127 36.40 29.11 61.04
CA GLU A 127 36.18 29.76 59.74
C GLU A 127 37.48 30.14 59.01
N LEU A 128 38.56 30.43 59.75
CA LEU A 128 39.92 30.63 59.20
C LEU A 128 40.54 29.37 58.57
N SER A 129 39.99 28.18 58.86
CA SER A 129 40.40 26.91 58.24
C SER A 129 39.51 26.47 57.08
N LYS A 130 38.43 27.21 56.78
CA LYS A 130 37.41 26.87 55.78
C LYS A 130 38.00 26.44 54.44
N ASP A 131 38.89 27.24 53.86
CA ASP A 131 39.48 26.93 52.55
C ASP A 131 40.30 25.62 52.56
N HIS A 132 40.92 25.30 53.69
CA HIS A 132 41.64 24.02 53.87
C HIS A 132 40.67 22.84 54.04
N GLN A 133 39.49 23.07 54.62
CA GLN A 133 38.42 22.06 54.76
C GLN A 133 37.78 21.78 53.40
N VAL A 134 37.45 22.86 52.65
CA VAL A 134 36.94 22.82 51.28
C VAL A 134 37.92 22.09 50.37
N THR A 135 39.20 22.50 50.35
CA THR A 135 40.24 21.86 49.51
C THR A 135 40.39 20.37 49.81
N LEU A 136 40.40 19.96 51.08
CA LEU A 136 40.53 18.54 51.44
C LEU A 136 39.28 17.74 51.07
N HIS A 137 38.09 18.26 51.37
CA HIS A 137 36.84 17.61 51.02
C HIS A 137 36.64 17.52 49.51
N ASP A 138 37.03 18.55 48.76
CA ASP A 138 37.02 18.54 47.30
C ASP A 138 37.99 17.51 46.73
N ALA A 139 39.23 17.46 47.22
CA ALA A 139 40.22 16.46 46.78
C ALA A 139 39.75 15.01 47.03
N ILE A 140 39.17 14.72 48.21
CA ILE A 140 38.59 13.40 48.51
C ILE A 140 37.40 13.10 47.59
N THR A 141 36.51 14.08 47.38
CA THR A 141 35.30 13.89 46.57
C THR A 141 35.62 13.71 45.09
N SER A 142 36.53 14.54 44.56
CA SER A 142 37.05 14.44 43.20
C SER A 142 37.77 13.13 42.96
N ALA A 143 38.48 12.57 43.95
CA ALA A 143 39.08 11.23 43.84
C ALA A 143 38.01 10.12 43.70
N VAL A 144 36.93 10.15 44.50
CA VAL A 144 35.81 9.20 44.40
C VAL A 144 35.07 9.35 43.06
N VAL A 145 34.76 10.58 42.66
CA VAL A 145 34.10 10.87 41.38
C VAL A 145 34.96 10.42 40.20
N ALA A 146 36.28 10.62 40.25
CA ALA A 146 37.21 10.17 39.20
C ALA A 146 37.34 8.64 39.12
N ASP A 147 37.29 7.92 40.24
CA ASP A 147 37.29 6.44 40.25
C ASP A 147 36.01 5.90 39.59
N HIS A 148 34.85 6.38 40.04
CA HIS A 148 33.56 5.95 39.49
C HIS A 148 33.37 6.40 38.02
N LEU A 149 33.94 7.54 37.62
CA LEU A 149 33.96 7.96 36.22
C LEU A 149 34.70 6.94 35.34
N ARG A 150 35.84 6.38 35.81
CA ARG A 150 36.57 5.33 35.08
C ARG A 150 35.77 4.03 34.92
N MET A 151 34.82 3.75 35.83
CA MET A 151 33.93 2.58 35.73
C MET A 151 32.79 2.82 34.73
N VAL A 152 32.22 4.02 34.68
CA VAL A 152 31.06 4.34 33.81
C VAL A 152 31.49 4.74 32.40
N GLN A 153 32.55 5.55 32.25
CA GLN A 153 32.95 6.16 30.98
C GLN A 153 33.16 5.15 29.84
N PRO A 154 33.84 3.99 30.02
CA PRO A 154 33.97 3.00 28.95
C PRO A 154 32.62 2.45 28.47
N THR A 155 31.69 2.24 29.40
CA THR A 155 30.33 1.75 29.12
C THR A 155 29.52 2.81 28.35
N SER A 156 29.57 4.07 28.78
CA SER A 156 28.92 5.17 28.06
C SER A 156 29.48 5.34 26.65
N GLN A 157 30.81 5.36 26.48
CA GLN A 157 31.46 5.46 25.17
C GLN A 157 31.14 4.26 24.26
N GLN A 158 31.01 3.05 24.83
CA GLN A 158 30.58 1.87 24.08
C GLN A 158 29.12 2.00 23.61
N LEU A 159 28.21 2.49 24.45
CA LEU A 159 26.82 2.74 24.08
C LEU A 159 26.71 3.85 23.03
N GLU A 160 27.37 4.99 23.23
CA GLU A 160 27.43 6.11 22.29
C GLU A 160 27.97 5.68 20.92
N SER A 161 29.10 4.96 20.88
CA SER A 161 29.68 4.48 19.62
C SER A 161 28.77 3.46 18.92
N ARG A 162 28.01 2.64 19.66
CA ARG A 162 27.03 1.73 19.09
C ARG A 162 25.81 2.47 18.53
N ILE A 163 25.29 3.47 19.26
CA ILE A 163 24.21 4.35 18.80
C ILE A 163 24.66 5.09 17.53
N ALA A 164 25.85 5.69 17.53
CA ALA A 164 26.38 6.43 16.39
C ALA A 164 26.54 5.56 15.15
N ARG A 165 27.03 4.31 15.29
CA ARG A 165 27.09 3.34 14.19
C ARG A 165 25.71 3.00 13.63
N ILE A 166 24.75 2.66 14.49
CA ILE A 166 23.39 2.30 14.04
C ILE A 166 22.70 3.52 13.41
N LYS A 167 22.87 4.73 13.95
CA LYS A 167 22.41 5.98 13.32
C LYS A 167 23.04 6.19 11.95
N THR A 168 24.36 6.01 11.81
CA THR A 168 25.04 6.13 10.51
C THR A 168 24.56 5.09 9.48
N ASP A 169 24.20 3.88 9.92
CA ASP A 169 23.65 2.86 9.02
C ASP A 169 22.17 3.13 8.69
N LEU A 170 21.40 3.68 9.62
CA LEU A 170 20.04 4.17 9.41
C LEU A 170 20.03 5.38 8.45
N ASP A 171 20.94 6.34 8.61
CA ASP A 171 21.14 7.47 7.70
C ASP A 171 21.46 7.00 6.27
N LYS A 172 22.23 5.91 6.10
CA LYS A 172 22.45 5.30 4.78
C LYS A 172 21.17 4.67 4.22
N MET A 173 20.40 3.97 5.04
CA MET A 173 19.12 3.36 4.64
C MET A 173 18.01 4.39 4.37
N MET A 174 18.11 5.56 4.99
CA MET A 174 17.28 6.74 4.76
C MET A 174 17.87 7.68 3.71
N SER A 175 19.06 7.41 3.19
CA SER A 175 19.69 8.32 2.22
C SER A 175 18.89 8.35 0.93
N GLU A 176 18.51 9.56 0.55
CA GLU A 176 17.68 9.85 -0.63
C GLU A 176 18.25 9.14 -1.86
N ASP A 177 19.57 9.17 -2.06
CA ASP A 177 20.25 8.58 -3.21
C ASP A 177 20.06 7.06 -3.33
N LEU A 178 20.25 6.29 -2.25
CA LEU A 178 20.10 4.83 -2.28
C LEU A 178 18.64 4.40 -2.41
N ILE A 179 17.72 5.10 -1.73
CA ILE A 179 16.28 4.90 -1.90
C ILE A 179 15.88 5.18 -3.35
N GLN A 180 16.31 6.33 -3.90
CA GLN A 180 15.96 6.73 -5.25
C GLN A 180 16.54 5.77 -6.30
N ILE A 181 17.75 5.24 -6.16
CA ILE A 181 18.31 4.32 -7.17
C ILE A 181 17.43 3.07 -7.35
N GLU A 182 17.13 2.34 -6.28
CA GLU A 182 16.41 1.07 -6.42
C GLU A 182 14.89 1.27 -6.58
N GLN A 183 14.29 2.20 -5.82
CA GLN A 183 12.86 2.51 -5.92
C GLN A 183 12.53 3.16 -7.28
N LYS A 184 13.32 4.13 -7.79
CA LYS A 184 13.10 4.67 -9.15
C LYS A 184 13.47 3.68 -10.25
N SER A 185 14.38 2.73 -10.02
CA SER A 185 14.65 1.64 -10.97
C SER A 185 13.43 0.72 -11.11
N LEU A 186 12.83 0.28 -10.00
CA LEU A 186 11.59 -0.52 -10.01
C LEU A 186 10.41 0.27 -10.57
N GLN A 187 10.18 1.51 -10.14
CA GLN A 187 9.16 2.39 -10.71
C GLN A 187 9.39 2.65 -12.20
N GLY A 188 10.64 2.88 -12.63
CA GLY A 188 11.01 3.05 -14.04
C GLY A 188 10.72 1.81 -14.89
N LYS A 189 10.99 0.61 -14.36
CA LYS A 189 10.58 -0.67 -14.98
C LYS A 189 9.06 -0.79 -15.10
N VAL A 190 8.30 -0.41 -14.06
CA VAL A 190 6.82 -0.39 -14.09
C VAL A 190 6.32 0.60 -15.15
N GLN A 191 6.86 1.81 -15.19
CA GLN A 191 6.48 2.82 -16.18
C GLN A 191 6.82 2.38 -17.61
N GLN A 192 8.01 1.81 -17.84
CA GLN A 192 8.38 1.28 -19.15
C GLN A 192 7.45 0.14 -19.57
N LYS A 193 7.10 -0.78 -18.67
CA LYS A 193 6.10 -1.84 -18.95
C LYS A 193 4.71 -1.26 -19.25
N LYS A 194 4.28 -0.18 -18.58
CA LYS A 194 3.02 0.53 -18.85
C LYS A 194 3.04 1.27 -20.20
N ILE A 195 4.17 1.85 -20.61
CA ILE A 195 4.35 2.43 -21.95
C ILE A 195 4.31 1.34 -23.03
N ASN A 196 4.95 0.19 -22.78
CA ASN A 196 4.88 -0.96 -23.68
C ASN A 196 3.42 -1.46 -23.80
N LEU A 197 2.69 -1.54 -22.69
CA LEU A 197 1.26 -1.89 -22.66
C LEU A 197 0.41 -0.91 -23.49
N SER A 198 0.58 0.40 -23.30
CA SER A 198 -0.19 1.38 -24.08
C SER A 198 0.14 1.30 -25.58
N SER A 199 1.42 1.15 -25.94
CA SER A 199 1.81 0.99 -27.35
C SER A 199 1.25 -0.29 -28.00
N LEU A 200 1.05 -1.35 -27.20
CA LEU A 200 0.38 -2.57 -27.64
C LEU A 200 -1.12 -2.34 -27.84
N GLN A 201 -1.78 -1.60 -26.93
CA GLN A 201 -3.20 -1.23 -27.06
C GLN A 201 -3.45 -0.32 -28.26
N ASP A 202 -2.57 0.66 -28.52
CA ASP A 202 -2.63 1.51 -29.72
C ASP A 202 -2.51 0.66 -31.00
N SER A 203 -1.65 -0.36 -30.98
CA SER A 203 -1.45 -1.30 -32.09
C SER A 203 -2.66 -2.23 -32.28
N GLU A 204 -3.23 -2.75 -31.19
CA GLU A 204 -4.45 -3.56 -31.16
C GLU A 204 -5.63 -2.77 -31.77
N GLN A 205 -5.83 -1.53 -31.32
CA GLN A 205 -6.89 -0.64 -31.82
C GLN A 205 -6.68 -0.25 -33.29
N ALA A 206 -5.44 0.03 -33.72
CA ALA A 206 -5.14 0.32 -35.12
C ALA A 206 -5.42 -0.90 -36.03
N TYR A 207 -5.11 -2.12 -35.57
CA TYR A 207 -5.45 -3.35 -36.27
C TYR A 207 -6.96 -3.60 -36.31
N GLU A 208 -7.69 -3.38 -35.20
CA GLU A 208 -9.15 -3.51 -35.15
C GLU A 208 -9.84 -2.58 -36.14
N ILE A 209 -9.45 -1.30 -36.19
CA ILE A 209 -9.97 -0.32 -37.16
C ILE A 209 -9.62 -0.72 -38.60
N SER A 210 -8.38 -1.15 -38.86
CA SER A 210 -7.93 -1.56 -40.19
C SER A 210 -8.68 -2.79 -40.71
N SER A 211 -8.83 -3.82 -39.87
CA SER A 211 -9.55 -5.05 -40.19
C SER A 211 -11.05 -4.82 -40.36
N ALA A 212 -11.68 -3.99 -39.53
CA ALA A 212 -13.08 -3.60 -39.69
C ALA A 212 -13.33 -2.87 -41.02
N ASN A 213 -12.47 -1.93 -41.41
CA ASN A 213 -12.57 -1.22 -42.70
C ASN A 213 -12.38 -2.19 -43.89
N ALA A 214 -11.46 -3.15 -43.78
CA ALA A 214 -11.26 -4.18 -44.81
C ALA A 214 -12.47 -5.13 -44.93
N LEU A 215 -13.06 -5.53 -43.81
CA LEU A 215 -14.29 -6.33 -43.77
C LEU A 215 -15.46 -5.58 -44.42
N GLN A 216 -15.71 -4.33 -44.00
CA GLN A 216 -16.78 -3.49 -44.56
C GLN A 216 -16.63 -3.31 -46.08
N LYS A 217 -15.39 -3.17 -46.57
CA LYS A 217 -15.11 -3.09 -48.02
C LYS A 217 -15.47 -4.39 -48.74
N LEU A 218 -15.13 -5.55 -48.18
CA LEU A 218 -15.51 -6.86 -48.75
C LEU A 218 -17.02 -7.10 -48.70
N GLU A 219 -17.69 -6.70 -47.62
CA GLU A 219 -19.15 -6.79 -47.48
C GLU A 219 -19.87 -5.87 -48.49
N SER A 220 -19.37 -4.66 -48.72
CA SER A 220 -19.87 -3.77 -49.78
C SER A 220 -19.71 -4.42 -51.16
N GLN A 221 -18.52 -4.96 -51.49
CA GLN A 221 -18.30 -5.66 -52.75
C GLN A 221 -19.25 -6.85 -52.94
N LEU A 222 -19.45 -7.66 -51.88
CA LEU A 222 -20.38 -8.79 -51.91
C LEU A 222 -21.83 -8.32 -52.14
N LYS A 223 -22.23 -7.20 -51.54
CA LYS A 223 -23.54 -6.59 -51.77
C LYS A 223 -23.70 -6.11 -53.22
N ASP A 224 -22.71 -5.40 -53.76
CA ASP A 224 -22.74 -4.90 -55.14
C ASP A 224 -22.85 -6.07 -56.15
N ILE A 225 -22.17 -7.19 -55.89
CA ILE A 225 -22.29 -8.43 -56.68
C ILE A 225 -23.70 -9.04 -56.56
N LEU A 226 -24.28 -9.10 -55.36
CA LEU A 226 -25.64 -9.61 -55.14
C LEU A 226 -26.71 -8.76 -55.84
N ASP A 227 -26.59 -7.43 -55.78
CA ASP A 227 -27.51 -6.50 -56.43
C ASP A 227 -27.36 -6.58 -57.97
N SER A 228 -26.14 -6.70 -58.49
CA SER A 228 -25.85 -6.96 -59.91
C SER A 228 -26.43 -8.30 -60.38
N GLN A 229 -26.15 -9.40 -59.68
CA GLN A 229 -26.70 -10.72 -59.95
C GLN A 229 -28.23 -10.68 -60.05
N LYS A 230 -28.88 -10.01 -59.08
CA LYS A 230 -30.34 -9.89 -59.03
C LYS A 230 -30.89 -9.16 -60.26
N PHE A 231 -30.27 -8.05 -60.66
CA PHE A 231 -30.67 -7.30 -61.84
C PHE A 231 -30.53 -8.12 -63.12
N GLU A 232 -29.36 -8.74 -63.34
CA GLU A 232 -29.09 -9.51 -64.56
C GLU A 232 -29.95 -10.78 -64.69
N ILE A 233 -30.22 -11.47 -63.58
CA ILE A 233 -31.10 -12.64 -63.56
C ILE A 233 -32.54 -12.22 -63.89
N ILE A 234 -33.03 -11.12 -63.32
CA ILE A 234 -34.39 -10.62 -63.58
C ILE A 234 -34.55 -10.18 -65.05
N ASP A 235 -33.56 -9.49 -65.62
CA ASP A 235 -33.57 -9.11 -67.04
C ASP A 235 -33.65 -10.33 -67.97
N LEU A 236 -32.83 -11.35 -67.74
CA LEU A 236 -32.89 -12.60 -68.52
C LEU A 236 -34.21 -13.36 -68.29
N GLN A 237 -34.73 -13.41 -67.06
CA GLN A 237 -36.03 -14.04 -66.78
C GLN A 237 -37.19 -13.31 -67.47
N ASN A 238 -37.16 -11.98 -67.53
CA ASN A 238 -38.17 -11.19 -68.23
C ASN A 238 -38.11 -11.41 -69.75
N LYS A 239 -36.90 -11.53 -70.32
CA LYS A 239 -36.70 -11.92 -71.73
C LYS A 239 -37.27 -13.31 -72.00
N ILE A 240 -36.89 -14.31 -71.20
CA ILE A 240 -37.42 -15.69 -71.31
C ILE A 240 -38.95 -15.71 -71.17
N ALA A 241 -39.53 -14.93 -70.25
CA ALA A 241 -40.99 -14.84 -70.10
C ALA A 241 -41.68 -14.24 -71.33
N LYS A 242 -41.10 -13.20 -71.94
CA LYS A 242 -41.58 -12.63 -73.20
C LYS A 242 -41.48 -13.64 -74.35
N GLU A 243 -40.30 -14.23 -74.57
CA GLU A 243 -40.10 -15.17 -75.68
C GLU A 243 -40.96 -16.45 -75.53
N ASN A 244 -41.33 -16.85 -74.29
CA ASN A 244 -42.32 -17.91 -74.03
C ASN A 244 -43.76 -17.47 -74.36
N SER A 245 -44.13 -16.21 -74.09
CA SER A 245 -45.42 -15.66 -74.50
C SER A 245 -45.55 -15.60 -76.03
N ASP A 246 -44.47 -15.22 -76.71
CA ASP A 246 -44.40 -15.19 -78.17
C ASP A 246 -44.48 -16.63 -78.75
N LEU A 247 -43.81 -17.62 -78.13
CA LEU A 247 -43.95 -19.04 -78.48
C LEU A 247 -45.39 -19.56 -78.30
N ALA A 248 -46.04 -19.22 -77.18
CA ALA A 248 -47.43 -19.63 -76.92
C ALA A 248 -48.39 -19.09 -78.00
N ALA A 249 -48.23 -17.83 -78.41
CA ALA A 249 -49.02 -17.25 -79.50
C ALA A 249 -48.78 -17.95 -80.85
N ILE A 250 -47.54 -18.35 -81.15
CA ILE A 250 -47.22 -19.16 -82.35
C ILE A 250 -47.91 -20.52 -82.29
N VAL A 251 -47.90 -21.20 -81.14
CA VAL A 251 -48.55 -22.50 -80.94
C VAL A 251 -50.08 -22.39 -81.05
N ASP A 252 -50.71 -21.36 -80.48
CA ASP A 252 -52.15 -21.13 -80.61
C ASP A 252 -52.55 -20.83 -82.08
N GLN A 253 -51.71 -20.10 -82.81
CA GLN A 253 -51.87 -19.92 -84.25
C GLN A 253 -51.73 -21.24 -85.02
N HIS A 254 -50.77 -22.10 -84.67
CA HIS A 254 -50.62 -23.44 -85.26
C HIS A 254 -51.90 -24.26 -85.11
N ASN A 255 -52.40 -24.36 -83.87
CA ASN A 255 -53.63 -25.09 -83.53
C ASN A 255 -54.83 -24.57 -84.33
N THR A 256 -54.91 -23.24 -84.52
CA THR A 256 -55.97 -22.60 -85.32
C THR A 256 -55.85 -22.92 -86.81
N LEU A 257 -54.66 -22.83 -87.39
CA LEU A 257 -54.40 -23.18 -88.80
C LEU A 257 -54.67 -24.66 -89.07
N GLN A 258 -54.25 -25.54 -88.16
CA GLN A 258 -54.48 -26.98 -88.25
C GLN A 258 -55.98 -27.30 -88.23
N LYS A 259 -56.73 -26.70 -87.32
CA LYS A 259 -58.19 -26.84 -87.25
C LYS A 259 -58.89 -26.33 -88.52
N ASN A 260 -58.43 -25.21 -89.08
CA ASN A 260 -58.94 -24.70 -90.36
C ASN A 260 -58.65 -25.68 -91.52
N LYS A 261 -57.48 -26.32 -91.53
CA LYS A 261 -57.15 -27.37 -92.51
C LYS A 261 -58.02 -28.62 -92.34
N GLU A 262 -58.30 -29.05 -91.11
CA GLU A 262 -59.25 -30.15 -90.83
C GLU A 262 -60.67 -29.83 -91.34
N ILE A 263 -61.15 -28.60 -91.12
CA ILE A 263 -62.44 -28.13 -91.65
C ILE A 263 -62.44 -28.15 -93.18
N LEU A 264 -61.36 -27.70 -93.83
CA LEU A 264 -61.24 -27.71 -95.29
C LEU A 264 -61.25 -29.13 -95.89
N ILE A 265 -60.61 -30.09 -95.21
CA ILE A 265 -60.65 -31.52 -95.57
C ILE A 265 -62.07 -32.08 -95.45
N GLN A 266 -62.80 -31.72 -94.37
CA GLN A 266 -64.20 -32.10 -94.20
C GLN A 266 -65.12 -31.48 -95.26
N GLU A 267 -64.90 -30.21 -95.62
CA GLU A 267 -65.61 -29.52 -96.69
C GLU A 267 -65.40 -30.24 -98.04
N ASN A 268 -64.14 -30.52 -98.40
CA ASN A 268 -63.80 -31.24 -99.62
C ASN A 268 -64.48 -32.63 -99.68
N ALA A 269 -64.42 -33.40 -98.60
CA ALA A 269 -65.08 -34.70 -98.50
C ALA A 269 -66.62 -34.60 -98.62
N LEU A 270 -67.22 -33.53 -98.12
CA LEU A 270 -68.66 -33.28 -98.24
C LEU A 270 -69.06 -32.88 -99.67
N LEU A 271 -68.31 -31.98 -100.32
CA LEU A 271 -68.55 -31.61 -101.72
C LEU A 271 -68.33 -32.80 -102.66
N SER A 272 -67.30 -33.62 -102.44
CA SER A 272 -67.04 -34.85 -103.19
C SER A 272 -68.24 -35.80 -103.15
N ARG A 273 -68.84 -36.00 -101.96
CA ARG A 273 -70.07 -36.78 -101.79
C ARG A 273 -71.30 -36.14 -102.43
N GLN A 274 -71.33 -34.81 -102.59
CA GLN A 274 -72.41 -34.13 -103.34
C GLN A 274 -72.27 -34.36 -104.85
N ILE A 275 -71.05 -34.27 -105.39
CA ILE A 275 -70.75 -34.59 -106.79
C ILE A 275 -71.13 -36.05 -107.10
N GLU A 276 -70.72 -37.01 -106.26
CA GLU A 276 -71.07 -38.43 -106.46
C GLU A 276 -72.59 -38.68 -106.51
N LYS A 277 -73.38 -37.94 -105.71
CA LYS A 277 -74.85 -37.99 -105.75
C LYS A 277 -75.43 -37.30 -106.99
N LEU A 278 -74.83 -36.19 -107.41
CA LEU A 278 -75.19 -35.49 -108.66
C LEU A 278 -74.90 -36.35 -109.89
N ASP A 279 -73.77 -37.05 -109.93
CA ASP A 279 -73.39 -37.97 -111.02
C ASP A 279 -74.37 -39.12 -111.16
N LYS A 280 -74.78 -39.74 -110.04
CA LYS A 280 -75.85 -40.75 -110.01
C LYS A 280 -77.17 -40.19 -110.55
N THR A 281 -77.57 -39.00 -110.08
CA THR A 281 -78.81 -38.34 -110.53
C THR A 281 -78.77 -37.95 -112.01
N LEU A 282 -77.63 -37.45 -112.51
CA LEU A 282 -77.39 -37.14 -113.92
C LEU A 282 -77.42 -38.40 -114.78
N THR A 283 -76.89 -39.53 -114.28
CA THR A 283 -76.95 -40.83 -114.96
C THR A 283 -78.40 -41.29 -115.09
N ASP A 284 -79.19 -41.24 -114.01
CA ASP A 284 -80.62 -41.58 -114.01
C ASP A 284 -81.43 -40.70 -114.97
N ILE A 285 -81.16 -39.39 -115.01
CA ILE A 285 -81.85 -38.44 -115.90
C ILE A 285 -81.46 -38.68 -117.36
N ASN A 286 -80.17 -38.92 -117.67
CA ASN A 286 -79.74 -39.31 -119.02
C ASN A 286 -80.37 -40.65 -119.45
N GLN A 287 -80.48 -41.63 -118.56
CA GLN A 287 -81.11 -42.91 -118.87
C GLN A 287 -82.62 -42.73 -119.17
N LYS A 288 -83.33 -41.88 -118.42
CA LYS A 288 -84.72 -41.50 -118.70
C LYS A 288 -84.87 -40.75 -120.02
N ARG A 289 -83.92 -39.87 -120.37
CA ARG A 289 -83.85 -39.19 -121.68
C ARG A 289 -83.72 -40.21 -122.82
N LEU A 290 -82.84 -41.20 -122.69
CA LEU A 290 -82.63 -42.26 -123.69
C LEU A 290 -83.85 -43.19 -123.86
N GLN A 291 -84.80 -43.16 -122.93
CA GLN A 291 -86.06 -43.91 -122.98
C GLN A 291 -87.24 -43.09 -123.54
N ALA A 292 -87.04 -41.80 -123.84
CA ALA A 292 -88.04 -40.98 -124.51
C ALA A 292 -88.13 -41.32 -126.01
N PRO A 293 -89.33 -41.37 -126.62
CA PRO A 293 -89.49 -41.68 -128.03
C PRO A 293 -88.85 -40.61 -128.93
N ALA A 294 -88.18 -41.04 -130.00
CA ALA A 294 -87.41 -40.17 -130.89
C ALA A 294 -88.28 -39.29 -131.84
N GLU A 295 -89.59 -39.55 -131.93
CA GLU A 295 -90.53 -38.77 -132.75
C GLU A 295 -91.25 -37.72 -131.89
N VAL A 296 -91.08 -36.45 -132.27
CA VAL A 296 -91.56 -35.27 -131.52
C VAL A 296 -92.95 -34.84 -132.03
N ASP A 297 -93.88 -35.79 -132.07
CA ASP A 297 -95.20 -35.60 -132.69
C ASP A 297 -96.25 -34.95 -131.76
N THR A 298 -95.91 -34.66 -130.49
CA THR A 298 -96.81 -33.95 -129.58
C THR A 298 -96.11 -32.82 -128.80
N PRO A 299 -96.77 -31.67 -128.59
CA PRO A 299 -96.23 -30.58 -127.77
C PRO A 299 -95.84 -30.99 -126.34
N ALA A 300 -96.53 -31.99 -125.78
CA ALA A 300 -96.22 -32.54 -124.46
C ALA A 300 -94.89 -33.32 -124.43
N SER A 301 -94.55 -34.05 -125.50
CA SER A 301 -93.26 -34.75 -125.62
C SER A 301 -92.11 -33.74 -125.73
N ALA A 302 -92.26 -32.73 -126.60
CA ALA A 302 -91.28 -31.65 -126.76
C ALA A 302 -91.00 -30.91 -125.44
N LEU A 303 -92.05 -30.56 -124.70
CA LEU A 303 -91.94 -29.85 -123.41
C LEU A 303 -91.32 -30.73 -122.32
N THR A 304 -91.61 -32.05 -122.34
CA THR A 304 -90.98 -33.03 -121.43
C THR A 304 -89.49 -33.17 -121.71
N LEU A 305 -89.09 -33.27 -122.98
CA LEU A 305 -87.69 -33.32 -123.39
C LEU A 305 -86.97 -32.02 -123.01
N MET A 306 -87.58 -30.86 -123.27
CA MET A 306 -87.02 -29.55 -122.91
C MET A 306 -86.88 -29.36 -121.39
N MET A 307 -87.81 -29.91 -120.59
CA MET A 307 -87.71 -29.89 -119.13
C MET A 307 -86.59 -30.82 -118.64
N ILE A 308 -86.42 -32.00 -119.25
CA ILE A 308 -85.30 -32.91 -118.98
C ILE A 308 -83.97 -32.25 -119.37
N GLU A 309 -83.87 -31.61 -120.53
CA GLU A 309 -82.67 -30.92 -121.02
C GLU A 309 -82.29 -29.75 -120.09
N ASN A 310 -83.26 -28.95 -119.65
CA ASN A 310 -83.06 -27.86 -118.68
C ASN A 310 -82.60 -28.39 -117.31
N GLN A 311 -83.20 -29.48 -116.81
CA GLN A 311 -82.74 -30.13 -115.58
C GLN A 311 -81.32 -30.69 -115.73
N LEU A 312 -81.01 -31.32 -116.87
CA LEU A 312 -79.68 -31.83 -117.20
C LEU A 312 -78.63 -30.71 -117.17
N GLU A 313 -78.94 -29.57 -117.79
CA GLU A 313 -78.05 -28.43 -117.83
C GLU A 313 -77.86 -27.81 -116.44
N GLN A 314 -78.94 -27.58 -115.69
CA GLN A 314 -78.85 -27.11 -114.30
C GLN A 314 -78.00 -28.02 -113.41
N TYR A 315 -78.13 -29.35 -113.54
CA TYR A 315 -77.32 -30.30 -112.77
C TYR A 315 -75.87 -30.40 -113.29
N ARG A 316 -75.62 -30.23 -114.60
CA ARG A 316 -74.27 -30.13 -115.17
C ARG A 316 -73.54 -28.88 -114.69
N THR A 317 -74.13 -27.70 -114.83
CA THR A 317 -73.55 -26.44 -114.34
C THR A 317 -73.33 -26.50 -112.82
N ARG A 318 -74.24 -27.13 -112.05
CA ARG A 318 -74.04 -27.33 -110.62
C ARG A 318 -72.88 -28.28 -110.30
N ARG A 319 -72.71 -29.37 -111.06
CA ARG A 319 -71.58 -30.30 -110.96
C ARG A 319 -70.26 -29.61 -111.28
N GLU A 320 -70.19 -28.89 -112.39
CA GLU A 320 -69.00 -28.16 -112.84
C GLU A 320 -68.56 -27.09 -111.83
N ASN A 321 -69.50 -26.33 -111.26
CA ASN A 321 -69.21 -25.38 -110.17
C ASN A 321 -68.68 -26.06 -108.90
N LEU A 322 -69.14 -27.29 -108.57
CA LEU A 322 -68.62 -28.06 -107.45
C LEU A 322 -67.22 -28.64 -107.75
N GLU A 323 -66.99 -29.12 -108.98
CA GLU A 323 -65.68 -29.60 -109.44
C GLU A 323 -64.65 -28.46 -109.45
N LEU A 324 -65.01 -27.25 -109.91
CA LEU A 324 -64.17 -26.06 -109.87
C LEU A 324 -63.84 -25.65 -108.43
N ARG A 325 -64.84 -25.67 -107.52
CA ARG A 325 -64.60 -25.40 -106.10
C ARG A 325 -63.66 -26.41 -105.46
N ILE A 326 -63.76 -27.70 -105.77
CA ILE A 326 -62.83 -28.72 -105.23
C ILE A 326 -61.43 -28.58 -105.86
N GLY A 327 -61.34 -28.63 -107.18
CA GLY A 327 -60.08 -28.72 -107.92
C GLY A 327 -59.30 -27.42 -108.03
N VAL A 328 -59.92 -26.27 -107.76
CA VAL A 328 -59.24 -24.97 -107.78
C VAL A 328 -59.33 -24.27 -106.42
N GLU A 329 -60.53 -23.91 -105.95
CA GLU A 329 -60.66 -23.07 -104.75
C GLU A 329 -60.17 -23.75 -103.47
N LEU A 330 -60.62 -24.99 -103.19
CA LEU A 330 -60.22 -25.74 -102.01
C LEU A 330 -58.75 -26.20 -102.10
N GLN A 331 -58.27 -26.57 -103.30
CA GLN A 331 -56.86 -26.90 -103.49
C GLN A 331 -55.94 -25.70 -103.25
N GLN A 332 -56.32 -24.50 -103.70
CA GLN A 332 -55.58 -23.27 -103.43
C GLN A 332 -55.58 -22.93 -101.93
N LYS A 333 -56.74 -23.00 -101.25
CA LYS A 333 -56.85 -22.81 -99.79
C LYS A 333 -56.03 -23.83 -99.00
N SER A 334 -55.98 -25.09 -99.45
CA SER A 334 -55.15 -26.12 -98.79
C SER A 334 -53.67 -25.79 -98.92
N THR A 335 -53.23 -25.40 -100.11
CA THR A 335 -51.83 -25.05 -100.38
C THR A 335 -51.39 -23.82 -99.57
N ASP A 336 -52.27 -22.82 -99.45
CA ASP A 336 -52.03 -21.64 -98.61
C ASP A 336 -51.93 -22.00 -97.11
N LEU A 337 -52.88 -22.79 -96.58
CA LEU A 337 -52.81 -23.30 -95.21
C LEU A 337 -51.56 -24.14 -94.95
N ASP A 338 -51.12 -24.97 -95.91
CA ASP A 338 -49.89 -25.75 -95.82
C ASP A 338 -48.63 -24.88 -95.77
N MET A 339 -48.57 -23.81 -96.59
CA MET A 339 -47.50 -22.82 -96.53
C MET A 339 -47.49 -22.06 -95.21
N GLN A 340 -48.66 -21.67 -94.70
CA GLN A 340 -48.81 -20.98 -93.43
C GLN A 340 -48.41 -21.86 -92.23
N LEU A 341 -48.86 -23.12 -92.19
CA LEU A 341 -48.44 -24.11 -91.19
C LEU A 341 -46.92 -24.34 -91.22
N ALA A 342 -46.34 -24.56 -92.40
CA ALA A 342 -44.90 -24.72 -92.54
C ALA A 342 -44.12 -23.46 -92.13
N SER A 343 -44.68 -22.27 -92.32
CA SER A 343 -44.06 -21.01 -91.88
C SER A 343 -44.15 -20.82 -90.37
N ASN A 344 -45.28 -21.14 -89.78
CA ASN A 344 -45.50 -21.10 -88.33
C ASN A 344 -44.60 -22.12 -87.60
N GLU A 345 -44.46 -23.35 -88.12
CA GLU A 345 -43.54 -24.35 -87.53
C GLU A 345 -42.07 -23.90 -87.60
N ARG A 346 -41.65 -23.23 -88.69
CA ARG A 346 -40.31 -22.61 -88.75
C ARG A 346 -40.13 -21.51 -87.70
N GLN A 347 -41.14 -20.65 -87.51
CA GLN A 347 -41.11 -19.62 -86.47
C GLN A 347 -41.01 -20.23 -85.07
N LYS A 348 -41.80 -21.28 -84.79
CA LYS A 348 -41.76 -22.05 -83.55
C LYS A 348 -40.37 -22.61 -83.26
N ILE A 349 -39.74 -23.30 -84.21
CA ILE A 349 -38.38 -23.87 -84.05
C ILE A 349 -37.34 -22.77 -83.77
N ILE A 350 -37.44 -21.61 -84.42
CA ILE A 350 -36.56 -20.46 -84.17
C ILE A 350 -36.76 -19.94 -82.73
N GLN A 351 -38.02 -19.85 -82.29
CA GLN A 351 -38.41 -19.36 -80.97
C GLN A 351 -37.97 -20.32 -79.84
N GLU A 352 -38.17 -21.63 -80.03
CA GLU A 352 -37.69 -22.68 -79.12
C GLU A 352 -36.17 -22.67 -78.99
N LYS A 353 -35.44 -22.45 -80.09
CA LYS A 353 -33.98 -22.30 -80.06
C LYS A 353 -33.55 -21.05 -79.28
N LEU A 354 -34.20 -19.90 -79.52
CA LEU A 354 -33.89 -18.65 -78.81
C LEU A 354 -34.12 -18.80 -77.30
N LEU A 355 -35.19 -19.48 -76.89
CA LEU A 355 -35.45 -19.82 -75.49
C LEU A 355 -34.35 -20.72 -74.90
N SER A 356 -33.95 -21.77 -75.61
CA SER A 356 -32.84 -22.65 -75.19
C SER A 356 -31.52 -21.88 -75.00
N ASP A 357 -31.18 -20.99 -75.95
CA ASP A 357 -29.97 -20.16 -75.86
C ASP A 357 -30.04 -19.16 -74.69
N LEU A 358 -31.22 -18.63 -74.35
CA LEU A 358 -31.45 -17.77 -73.18
C LEU A 358 -31.38 -18.54 -71.85
N ASP A 359 -31.93 -19.75 -71.78
CA ASP A 359 -31.84 -20.60 -70.58
C ASP A 359 -30.40 -21.06 -70.30
N VAL A 360 -29.62 -21.36 -71.36
CA VAL A 360 -28.17 -21.61 -71.25
C VAL A 360 -27.45 -20.38 -70.71
N GLN A 361 -27.74 -19.18 -71.22
CA GLN A 361 -27.16 -17.93 -70.69
C GLN A 361 -27.54 -17.69 -69.22
N LEU A 362 -28.81 -17.91 -68.85
CA LEU A 362 -29.31 -17.74 -67.48
C LEU A 362 -28.63 -18.72 -66.51
N SER A 363 -28.51 -20.00 -66.89
CA SER A 363 -27.84 -21.01 -66.07
C SER A 363 -26.34 -20.72 -65.90
N PHE A 364 -25.65 -20.30 -66.97
CA PHE A 364 -24.26 -19.89 -66.91
C PHE A 364 -24.06 -18.67 -66.00
N LYS A 365 -24.85 -17.60 -66.16
CA LYS A 365 -24.78 -16.41 -65.29
C LYS A 365 -25.05 -16.75 -63.83
N LYS A 366 -26.08 -17.58 -63.54
CA LYS A 366 -26.35 -18.07 -62.18
C LYS A 366 -25.15 -18.78 -61.57
N GLN A 367 -24.50 -19.68 -62.33
CA GLN A 367 -23.33 -20.41 -61.85
C GLN A 367 -22.11 -19.50 -61.66
N SER A 368 -21.87 -18.55 -62.56
CA SER A 368 -20.75 -17.60 -62.46
C SER A 368 -20.88 -16.72 -61.21
N HIS A 369 -22.03 -16.07 -61.02
CA HIS A 369 -22.31 -15.25 -59.84
C HIS A 369 -22.24 -16.07 -58.54
N ALA A 370 -22.74 -17.32 -58.53
CA ALA A 370 -22.64 -18.18 -57.36
C ALA A 370 -21.18 -18.47 -56.95
N ARG A 371 -20.28 -18.68 -57.90
CA ARG A 371 -18.84 -18.89 -57.63
C ARG A 371 -18.18 -17.62 -57.08
N GLU A 372 -18.48 -16.47 -57.66
CA GLU A 372 -17.94 -15.18 -57.21
C GLU A 372 -18.40 -14.81 -55.80
N ILE A 373 -19.70 -15.01 -55.51
CA ILE A 373 -20.28 -14.86 -54.17
C ILE A 373 -19.63 -15.82 -53.16
N GLU A 374 -19.40 -17.08 -53.53
CA GLU A 374 -18.74 -18.04 -52.64
C GLU A 374 -17.28 -17.67 -52.39
N GLN A 375 -16.56 -17.18 -53.40
CA GLN A 375 -15.20 -16.66 -53.23
C GLN A 375 -15.18 -15.46 -52.27
N LYS A 376 -16.06 -14.46 -52.46
CA LYS A 376 -16.14 -13.28 -51.59
C LYS A 376 -16.52 -13.65 -50.16
N LYS A 377 -17.42 -14.62 -49.96
CA LYS A 377 -17.74 -15.15 -48.63
C LYS A 377 -16.54 -15.83 -47.96
N LYS A 378 -15.72 -16.58 -48.72
CA LYS A 378 -14.47 -17.17 -48.21
C LYS A 378 -13.42 -16.10 -47.86
N GLU A 379 -13.28 -15.05 -48.67
CA GLU A 379 -12.42 -13.91 -48.35
C GLU A 379 -12.82 -13.25 -47.01
N ILE A 380 -14.12 -12.99 -46.81
CA ILE A 380 -14.67 -12.46 -45.55
C ILE A 380 -14.41 -13.42 -44.38
N GLN A 381 -14.74 -14.71 -44.53
CA GLN A 381 -14.56 -15.71 -43.47
C GLN A 381 -13.08 -15.88 -43.07
N ASN A 382 -12.17 -15.86 -44.03
CA ASN A 382 -10.73 -15.93 -43.78
C ASN A 382 -10.25 -14.70 -42.99
N LEU A 383 -10.69 -13.50 -43.39
CA LEU A 383 -10.33 -12.26 -42.68
C LEU A 383 -10.89 -12.24 -41.25
N GLN A 384 -12.12 -12.73 -41.02
CA GLN A 384 -12.70 -12.87 -39.67
C GLN A 384 -11.91 -13.89 -38.81
N ALA A 385 -11.48 -15.01 -39.39
CA ALA A 385 -10.66 -16.00 -38.69
C ALA A 385 -9.26 -15.46 -38.34
N GLU A 386 -8.64 -14.71 -39.26
CA GLU A 386 -7.37 -14.02 -39.05
C GLU A 386 -7.49 -12.95 -37.95
N GLN A 387 -8.54 -12.13 -37.99
CA GLN A 387 -8.85 -11.14 -36.95
C GLN A 387 -9.03 -11.81 -35.59
N SER A 388 -9.83 -12.87 -35.49
CA SER A 388 -10.04 -13.61 -34.24
C SER A 388 -8.74 -14.19 -33.67
N LYS A 389 -7.84 -14.67 -34.53
CA LYS A 389 -6.52 -15.16 -34.13
C LYS A 389 -5.63 -14.02 -33.60
N ILE A 390 -5.50 -12.94 -34.36
CA ILE A 390 -4.63 -11.81 -34.03
C ILE A 390 -5.10 -11.10 -32.75
N MET A 391 -6.41 -10.88 -32.58
CA MET A 391 -6.97 -10.36 -31.31
C MET A 391 -6.73 -11.31 -30.13
N GLY A 392 -6.74 -12.62 -30.37
CA GLY A 392 -6.34 -13.62 -29.37
C GLY A 392 -4.87 -13.50 -28.95
N ASP A 393 -3.98 -13.19 -29.89
CA ASP A 393 -2.54 -13.00 -29.63
C ASP A 393 -2.24 -11.64 -28.96
N TYR A 394 -2.92 -10.55 -29.36
CA TYR A 394 -2.88 -9.27 -28.64
C TYR A 394 -3.32 -9.43 -27.18
N LYS A 395 -4.45 -10.11 -26.94
CA LYS A 395 -4.94 -10.41 -25.60
C LYS A 395 -3.92 -11.17 -24.76
N ARG A 396 -3.28 -12.20 -25.31
CA ARG A 396 -2.22 -12.97 -24.62
C ARG A 396 -1.04 -12.08 -24.22
N GLN A 397 -0.52 -11.28 -25.15
CA GLN A 397 0.60 -10.37 -24.90
C GLN A 397 0.24 -9.32 -23.84
N ARG A 398 -0.96 -8.75 -23.90
CA ARG A 398 -1.48 -7.79 -22.92
C ARG A 398 -1.61 -8.42 -21.53
N ASP A 399 -2.18 -9.62 -21.45
CA ASP A 399 -2.36 -10.33 -20.18
C ASP A 399 -0.99 -10.75 -19.57
N GLU A 400 0.00 -11.09 -20.40
CA GLU A 400 1.39 -11.32 -19.97
C GLU A 400 2.06 -10.03 -19.47
N ILE A 401 1.98 -8.92 -20.21
CA ILE A 401 2.52 -7.63 -19.76
C ILE A 401 1.88 -7.21 -18.43
N ASN A 402 0.56 -7.32 -18.30
CA ASN A 402 -0.16 -7.04 -17.04
C ASN A 402 0.32 -7.92 -15.88
N ARG A 403 0.58 -9.22 -16.11
CA ARG A 403 1.17 -10.10 -15.09
C ARG A 403 2.54 -9.58 -14.66
N THR A 404 3.42 -9.25 -15.60
CA THR A 404 4.76 -8.75 -15.27
C THR A 404 4.76 -7.33 -14.67
N ILE A 405 3.76 -6.50 -14.95
CA ILE A 405 3.54 -5.23 -14.22
C ILE A 405 3.19 -5.53 -12.77
N THR A 406 2.22 -6.42 -12.54
CA THR A 406 1.77 -6.81 -11.20
C THR A 406 2.89 -7.42 -10.36
N GLU A 407 3.73 -8.27 -10.97
CA GLU A 407 4.95 -8.82 -10.36
C GLU A 407 5.87 -7.67 -9.88
N THR A 408 6.25 -6.74 -10.75
CA THR A 408 7.17 -5.63 -10.38
C THR A 408 6.54 -4.59 -9.45
N GLU A 409 5.22 -4.41 -9.47
CA GLU A 409 4.51 -3.59 -8.47
C GLU A 409 4.49 -4.25 -7.09
N ASN A 410 4.45 -5.59 -7.03
CA ASN A 410 4.60 -6.32 -5.78
C ASN A 410 6.06 -6.31 -5.28
N ASP A 411 7.05 -6.47 -6.17
CA ASP A 411 8.48 -6.31 -5.81
C ASP A 411 8.74 -4.93 -5.18
N LEU A 412 8.16 -3.86 -5.76
CA LEU A 412 8.24 -2.50 -5.25
C LEU A 412 7.60 -2.34 -3.87
N ARG A 413 6.40 -2.90 -3.65
CA ARG A 413 5.73 -2.89 -2.33
C ARG A 413 6.52 -3.67 -1.29
N GLU A 414 7.04 -4.85 -1.65
CA GLU A 414 7.83 -5.67 -0.75
C GLU A 414 9.14 -4.94 -0.36
N TYR A 415 9.80 -4.28 -1.31
CA TYR A 415 10.96 -3.43 -1.03
C TYR A 415 10.62 -2.31 -0.03
N GLU A 416 9.52 -1.58 -0.26
CA GLU A 416 9.07 -0.49 0.62
C GLU A 416 8.72 -0.99 2.04
N ILE A 417 7.99 -2.10 2.15
CA ILE A 417 7.62 -2.72 3.44
C ILE A 417 8.85 -3.24 4.18
N ASN A 418 9.72 -4.01 3.51
CA ASN A 418 10.93 -4.57 4.11
C ASN A 418 11.92 -3.46 4.54
N ARG A 419 11.98 -2.34 3.81
CA ARG A 419 12.77 -1.17 4.23
C ARG A 419 12.17 -0.50 5.46
N GLY A 420 10.86 -0.23 5.46
CA GLY A 420 10.16 0.35 6.60
C GLY A 420 10.28 -0.47 7.88
N PHE A 421 10.16 -1.79 7.78
CA PHE A 421 10.36 -2.70 8.91
C PHE A 421 11.78 -2.65 9.48
N LYS A 422 12.81 -2.65 8.61
CA LYS A 422 14.22 -2.55 9.03
C LYS A 422 14.52 -1.21 9.73
N ILE A 423 13.97 -0.10 9.24
CA ILE A 423 14.11 1.22 9.86
C ILE A 423 13.47 1.20 11.26
N ALA A 424 12.20 0.82 11.38
CA ALA A 424 11.50 0.75 12.67
C ALA A 424 12.19 -0.20 13.68
N GLN A 425 12.79 -1.29 13.20
CA GLN A 425 13.60 -2.19 14.03
C GLN A 425 14.86 -1.51 14.55
N GLN A 426 15.58 -0.74 13.72
CA GLN A 426 16.76 0.01 14.13
C GLN A 426 16.43 1.17 15.07
N GLU A 427 15.35 1.92 14.82
CA GLU A 427 14.85 2.98 15.70
C GLU A 427 14.55 2.45 17.11
N LYS A 428 13.88 1.28 17.20
CA LYS A 428 13.61 0.61 18.49
C LYS A 428 14.90 0.26 19.23
N VAL A 429 15.93 -0.23 18.53
CA VAL A 429 17.24 -0.55 19.13
C VAL A 429 17.97 0.73 19.57
N ILE A 430 17.91 1.81 18.80
CA ILE A 430 18.46 3.12 19.20
C ILE A 430 17.78 3.59 20.49
N ALA A 431 16.45 3.60 20.55
CA ALA A 431 15.69 4.01 21.72
C ALA A 431 16.01 3.17 22.98
N GLU A 432 16.21 1.86 22.83
CA GLU A 432 16.63 0.98 23.93
C GLU A 432 18.06 1.32 24.43
N LEU A 433 19.00 1.61 23.52
CA LEU A 433 20.37 1.97 23.86
C LEU A 433 20.46 3.39 24.46
N GLU A 434 19.69 4.35 23.95
CA GLU A 434 19.58 5.70 24.51
C GLU A 434 18.92 5.69 25.89
N GLY A 435 17.92 4.84 26.11
CA GLY A 435 17.34 4.58 27.43
C GLY A 435 18.38 4.05 28.42
N LYS A 436 19.18 3.05 28.02
CA LYS A 436 20.28 2.52 28.84
C LYS A 436 21.34 3.59 29.15
N LEU A 437 21.71 4.41 28.16
CA LEU A 437 22.67 5.51 28.35
C LEU A 437 22.14 6.57 29.32
N LYS A 438 20.87 6.98 29.20
CA LYS A 438 20.21 7.94 30.10
C LYS A 438 20.09 7.42 31.54
N ASN A 439 19.95 6.11 31.71
CA ASN A 439 19.84 5.47 33.01
C ASN A 439 21.20 5.36 33.75
N LEU A 440 22.33 5.59 33.08
CA LEU A 440 23.65 5.69 33.72
C LEU A 440 23.82 7.07 34.37
N GLN A 441 23.54 7.15 35.67
CA GLN A 441 23.71 8.37 36.46
C GLN A 441 25.11 8.40 37.10
N PRO A 442 25.97 9.38 36.79
CA PRO A 442 27.32 9.44 37.36
C PRO A 442 27.30 9.83 38.85
N THR A 443 28.38 9.49 39.55
CA THR A 443 28.59 9.90 40.95
C THR A 443 28.85 11.41 41.01
N ARG A 444 28.21 12.11 41.96
CA ARG A 444 28.28 13.58 42.06
C ARG A 444 28.33 14.08 43.49
N SER A 445 28.89 15.26 43.69
CA SER A 445 28.75 16.00 44.94
C SER A 445 27.43 16.77 44.94
N LEU A 446 26.67 16.70 46.04
CA LEU A 446 25.50 17.53 46.29
C LEU A 446 25.85 18.84 47.03
N GLY A 447 27.12 19.02 47.40
CA GLY A 447 27.65 20.19 48.10
C GLY A 447 28.95 19.84 48.81
N VAL A 448 29.97 20.70 48.70
CA VAL A 448 31.32 20.48 49.23
C VAL A 448 31.57 21.37 50.44
N ALA A 449 31.95 20.77 51.57
CA ALA A 449 32.34 21.42 52.82
C ALA A 449 31.42 22.59 53.21
N ILE A 450 30.11 22.32 53.21
CA ILE A 450 29.11 23.29 53.68
C ILE A 450 29.25 23.37 55.21
N PRO A 451 29.47 24.57 55.80
CA PRO A 451 29.55 24.72 57.25
C PRO A 451 28.19 24.49 57.91
N SER A 452 28.21 23.96 59.13
CA SER A 452 27.03 23.85 59.99
C SER A 452 26.44 25.23 60.28
N VAL A 453 25.10 25.30 60.35
CA VAL A 453 24.37 26.56 60.64
C VAL A 453 24.81 27.13 62.00
N ASP A 454 24.95 26.25 63.01
CA ASP A 454 25.41 26.59 64.34
C ASP A 454 26.87 26.18 64.59
N PRO A 455 27.63 26.92 65.40
CA PRO A 455 28.97 26.54 65.84
C PRO A 455 28.91 25.49 66.95
N ILE A 456 29.68 24.41 66.80
CA ILE A 456 29.74 23.28 67.74
C ILE A 456 30.66 23.52 68.96
N GLY A 457 31.49 24.56 68.91
CA GLY A 457 32.34 24.97 70.03
C GLY A 457 33.03 26.32 69.82
N PRO A 458 33.69 26.89 70.85
CA PRO A 458 33.67 26.45 72.24
C PRO A 458 32.30 26.65 72.88
N ARG A 459 31.91 25.77 73.81
CA ARG A 459 30.67 25.92 74.59
C ARG A 459 30.84 27.05 75.62
N LYS A 460 30.67 28.31 75.18
CA LYS A 460 30.96 29.51 75.99
C LYS A 460 30.30 29.49 77.37
N MET A 461 29.05 29.04 77.45
CA MET A 461 28.32 28.87 78.71
C MET A 461 28.96 27.85 79.67
N LEU A 462 29.51 26.75 79.15
CA LEU A 462 30.17 25.72 79.98
C LEU A 462 31.49 26.25 80.58
N ILE A 463 32.25 27.02 79.80
CA ILE A 463 33.47 27.68 80.27
C ILE A 463 33.12 28.68 81.38
N LEU A 464 32.10 29.52 81.17
CA LEU A 464 31.66 30.52 82.15
C LEU A 464 31.22 29.87 83.47
N ALA A 465 30.43 28.79 83.40
CA ALA A 465 30.01 28.02 84.56
C ALA A 465 31.21 27.41 85.32
N LEU A 466 32.14 26.77 84.61
CA LEU A 466 33.33 26.17 85.22
C LEU A 466 34.24 27.22 85.87
N SER A 467 34.47 28.35 85.20
CA SER A 467 35.22 29.48 85.76
C SER A 467 34.57 30.07 87.01
N SER A 468 33.23 30.12 87.05
CA SER A 468 32.49 30.57 88.24
C SER A 468 32.71 29.62 89.44
N VAL A 469 32.59 28.31 89.22
CA VAL A 469 32.82 27.30 90.28
C VAL A 469 34.25 27.36 90.79
N LEU A 470 35.24 27.39 89.87
CA LEU A 470 36.66 27.49 90.22
C LEU A 470 36.99 28.79 90.98
N GLY A 471 36.41 29.92 90.57
CA GLY A 471 36.59 31.20 91.26
C GLY A 471 36.04 31.20 92.69
N LEU A 472 34.89 30.53 92.91
CA LEU A 472 34.26 30.45 94.23
C LEU A 472 35.09 29.54 95.16
N MET A 473 35.48 28.35 94.69
CA MET A 473 36.34 27.42 95.44
C MET A 473 37.72 28.03 95.73
N GLY A 474 38.35 28.66 94.73
CA GLY A 474 39.63 29.34 94.88
C GLY A 474 39.56 30.52 95.87
N GLY A 475 38.47 31.29 95.84
CA GLY A 475 38.23 32.37 96.80
C GLY A 475 38.11 31.86 98.24
N ILE A 476 37.35 30.79 98.48
CA ILE A 476 37.23 30.15 99.80
C ILE A 476 38.60 29.65 100.30
N LEU A 477 39.36 28.94 99.45
CA LEU A 477 40.66 28.39 99.84
C LEU A 477 41.66 29.51 100.17
N LEU A 478 41.66 30.61 99.40
CA LEU A 478 42.55 31.74 99.65
C LEU A 478 42.22 32.47 100.96
N VAL A 479 40.95 32.54 101.38
CA VAL A 479 40.57 33.04 102.71
C VAL A 479 41.23 32.22 103.83
N PHE A 480 41.19 30.89 103.76
CA PHE A 480 41.81 30.06 104.80
C PHE A 480 43.32 30.25 104.88
N VAL A 481 44.00 30.36 103.74
CA VAL A 481 45.46 30.63 103.70
C VAL A 481 45.78 32.00 104.30
N VAL A 482 44.98 33.03 104.01
CA VAL A 482 45.17 34.39 104.58
C VAL A 482 44.93 34.41 106.09
N GLU A 483 43.87 33.77 106.59
CA GLU A 483 43.57 33.71 108.03
C GLU A 483 44.60 32.85 108.79
N PHE A 484 45.09 31.76 108.20
CA PHE A 484 46.18 30.97 108.77
C PHE A 484 47.45 31.81 108.91
N MET A 485 47.85 32.53 107.85
CA MET A 485 49.02 33.40 107.87
C MET A 485 48.87 34.61 108.83
N SER A 486 47.65 35.12 109.06
CA SER A 486 47.42 36.19 110.04
C SER A 486 47.52 35.67 111.48
N LYS A 487 47.00 34.47 111.76
CA LYS A 487 47.10 33.81 113.08
C LYS A 487 48.55 33.45 113.45
N VAL A 488 49.32 32.88 112.53
CA VAL A 488 50.76 32.60 112.73
C VAL A 488 51.52 33.88 113.09
N ARG A 489 51.18 35.02 112.45
CA ARG A 489 51.82 36.31 112.75
C ARG A 489 51.41 36.91 114.10
N GLN A 490 50.24 36.56 114.65
CA GLN A 490 49.80 37.01 115.97
C GLN A 490 50.41 36.21 117.11
N GLN A 491 50.70 34.91 116.91
CA GLN A 491 51.33 34.07 117.95
C GLN A 491 52.78 34.50 118.26
N GLN A 492 53.52 35.02 117.26
CA GLN A 492 54.89 35.51 117.44
C GLN A 492 55.02 36.79 118.29
N PHE A 493 53.90 37.41 118.73
CA PHE A 493 53.89 38.68 119.46
C PHE A 493 53.50 38.55 120.95
N VAL A 494 53.32 37.33 121.46
CA VAL A 494 52.80 37.07 122.83
C VAL A 494 53.85 36.44 123.76
N GLU A 495 54.99 35.97 123.25
CA GLU A 495 56.08 35.38 124.05
C GLU A 495 57.13 36.39 124.59
N GLU A 496 56.90 37.70 124.45
CA GLU A 496 57.91 38.75 124.74
C GLU A 496 57.44 39.82 125.76
N GLN A 497 56.54 39.48 126.69
CA GLN A 497 56.16 40.31 127.86
C GLN A 497 56.17 39.53 129.18
#